data_AF-A0A1F8QW63-F1
#
_entry.id   AF-A0A1F8QW63-F1
#
_cell.length_a   1.000
_cell.length_b   1.000
_cell.length_c   1.000
_cell.angle_alpha   90.00
_cell.angle_beta   90.00
_cell.angle_gamma   90.00
#
_symmetry.space_group_name_H-M   'P 1'
#
loop_
_entity.id
_entity.type
_entity.pdbx_description
1 polymer ?
#
loop_
_entity_poly.entity_id
_entity_poly.type
_entity_poly.pdbx_seq_one_letter_code
_entity_poly.pdbx_strand_id
1 'polypeptide(L)'
;MDDKITIIEGPPPTFEAVGDGWVLGLNEGPSLYQIVLTRLRTYNGPALIERCNKAWRHQSTINLEYRSIEGLESYAPILAARTLDLDEGQMLLLWVRQEIEEADIDTDLDEESDDFFDDQDDDLGDDANL
;
A
#
# COMPACT_ATOMS: atom_id res chain seq x y z
N MET A 1 -0.42 -18.51 -18.13
CA MET A 1 -0.88 -18.99 -16.81
C MET A 1 0.15 -18.68 -15.72
N ASP A 2 1.34 -18.17 -16.06
CA ASP A 2 2.39 -17.76 -15.11
C ASP A 2 2.16 -16.34 -14.56
N ASP A 3 1.13 -15.63 -15.02
CA ASP A 3 0.94 -14.19 -14.81
C ASP A 3 0.00 -13.89 -13.63
N LYS A 4 -0.28 -14.88 -12.77
CA LYS A 4 -1.06 -14.67 -11.54
C LYS A 4 -0.71 -15.63 -10.39
N ILE A 5 -1.03 -15.17 -9.19
CA ILE A 5 -1.13 -15.95 -7.95
C ILE A 5 -2.61 -15.99 -7.57
N THR A 6 -3.19 -17.17 -7.42
CA THR A 6 -4.62 -17.35 -7.12
C THR A 6 -4.80 -17.83 -5.68
N ILE A 7 -5.71 -17.20 -4.95
CA ILE A 7 -6.18 -17.71 -3.66
C ILE A 7 -7.17 -18.85 -3.93
N ILE A 8 -6.75 -20.08 -3.64
CA ILE A 8 -7.54 -21.28 -3.91
C ILE A 8 -8.58 -21.51 -2.81
N GLU A 9 -8.19 -21.32 -1.55
CA GLU A 9 -9.04 -21.55 -0.37
C GLU A 9 -8.70 -20.53 0.71
N GLY A 10 -9.73 -20.02 1.40
CA GLY A 10 -9.59 -19.07 2.49
C GLY A 10 -10.57 -17.91 2.42
N PRO A 11 -10.67 -17.10 3.49
CA PRO A 11 -11.40 -15.85 3.44
C PRO A 11 -10.75 -14.89 2.42
N PRO A 12 -11.48 -13.86 1.97
CA PRO A 12 -10.89 -12.75 1.23
C PRO A 12 -9.63 -12.19 1.93
N PRO A 13 -8.60 -11.80 1.18
CA PRO A 13 -7.39 -11.23 1.74
C PRO A 13 -7.69 -9.93 2.49
N THR A 14 -7.05 -9.73 3.63
CA THR A 14 -7.04 -8.44 4.30
C THR A 14 -5.94 -7.58 3.70
N PHE A 15 -6.25 -6.31 3.44
CA PHE A 15 -5.33 -5.32 2.90
C PHE A 15 -5.07 -4.26 3.95
N GLU A 16 -3.81 -3.99 4.23
CA GLU A 16 -3.36 -2.97 5.17
C GLU A 16 -2.61 -1.87 4.42
N ALA A 17 -2.89 -0.61 4.75
CA ALA A 17 -2.13 0.52 4.22
C ALA A 17 -0.66 0.42 4.66
N VAL A 18 0.25 0.79 3.75
CA VAL A 18 1.69 0.75 4.00
C VAL A 18 2.22 2.17 4.12
N GLY A 19 2.62 2.55 5.33
CA GLY A 19 3.20 3.87 5.64
C GLY A 19 4.72 3.98 5.42
N ASP A 20 5.36 2.96 4.85
CA ASP A 20 6.82 2.98 4.64
C ASP A 20 7.21 3.97 3.53
N GLY A 21 8.24 4.80 3.76
CA GLY A 21 8.65 5.86 2.84
C GLY A 21 9.05 5.41 1.42
N TRP A 22 9.31 4.12 1.18
CA TRP A 22 9.57 3.60 -0.17
C TRP A 22 8.30 3.51 -1.03
N VAL A 23 7.13 3.39 -0.42
CA VAL A 23 5.84 3.36 -1.11
C VAL A 23 5.53 4.70 -1.78
N LEU A 24 5.89 5.80 -1.12
CA LEU A 24 5.70 7.16 -1.65
C LEU A 24 6.50 7.39 -2.94
N GLY A 25 7.69 6.79 -3.06
CA GLY A 25 8.54 6.90 -4.26
C GLY A 25 8.09 6.06 -5.45
N LEU A 26 7.06 5.23 -5.31
CA LEU A 26 6.53 4.38 -6.39
C LEU A 26 5.23 4.91 -6.99
N ASN A 27 4.70 6.02 -6.49
CA ASN A 27 3.40 6.57 -6.88
C ASN A 27 3.52 7.64 -7.97
N GLU A 28 4.37 7.42 -8.97
CA GLU A 28 4.54 8.33 -10.10
C GLU A 28 3.77 7.77 -11.31
N GLY A 29 2.47 8.09 -11.39
CA GLY A 29 1.62 7.68 -12.50
C GLY A 29 0.45 8.64 -12.73
N PRO A 30 -0.23 8.56 -13.89
CA PRO A 30 -1.38 9.41 -14.21
C PRO A 30 -2.65 9.05 -13.44
N SER A 31 -2.64 7.93 -12.71
CA SER A 31 -3.76 7.43 -11.91
C SER A 31 -3.35 7.37 -10.45
N LEU A 32 -4.27 7.76 -9.56
CA LEU A 32 -4.09 7.63 -8.12
C LEU A 32 -4.31 6.16 -7.72
N TYR A 33 -3.27 5.54 -7.17
CA TYR A 33 -3.34 4.22 -6.58
C TYR A 33 -2.68 4.24 -5.21
N GLN A 34 -3.09 3.35 -4.33
CA GLN A 34 -2.41 3.08 -3.08
C GLN A 34 -1.70 1.73 -3.15
N ILE A 35 -0.59 1.61 -2.41
CA ILE A 35 0.10 0.34 -2.22
C ILE A 35 -0.33 -0.22 -0.87
N VAL A 36 -0.92 -1.40 -0.89
CA VAL A 36 -1.38 -2.11 0.30
C VAL A 36 -0.64 -3.43 0.45
N LEU A 37 -0.48 -3.86 1.70
CA LEU A 37 0.13 -5.14 2.06
C LEU A 37 -0.96 -6.16 2.39
N THR A 38 -0.83 -7.36 1.85
CA THR A 38 -1.60 -8.53 2.28
C THR A 38 -0.68 -9.68 2.68
N ARG A 39 -1.15 -10.47 3.66
CA ARG A 39 -0.42 -11.61 4.23
C ARG A 39 -1.22 -12.88 4.02
N LEU A 40 -0.65 -13.83 3.30
CA LEU A 40 -1.31 -15.07 2.89
C LEU A 40 -0.54 -16.29 3.39
N ARG A 41 -1.23 -17.29 3.93
CA ARG A 41 -0.59 -18.57 4.23
C ARG A 41 -0.33 -19.31 2.92
N THR A 42 0.82 -19.96 2.84
CA THR A 42 1.20 -20.73 1.67
C THR A 42 1.99 -21.97 2.09
N TYR A 43 1.88 -23.02 1.28
CA TYR A 43 2.68 -24.23 1.42
C TYR A 43 3.91 -24.23 0.50
N ASN A 44 4.01 -23.24 -0.40
CA ASN A 44 5.09 -23.14 -1.37
C ASN A 44 5.43 -21.69 -1.68
N GLY A 45 5.91 -20.98 -0.66
CA GLY A 45 6.38 -19.61 -0.80
C GLY A 45 7.44 -19.43 -1.88
N PRO A 46 8.53 -20.23 -1.89
CA PRO A 46 9.62 -20.06 -2.85
C PRO A 46 9.19 -20.12 -4.32
N ALA A 47 8.30 -21.06 -4.68
CA ALA A 47 7.82 -21.16 -6.06
C ALA A 47 6.95 -19.96 -6.48
N LEU A 48 6.20 -19.38 -5.55
CA LEU A 48 5.40 -18.18 -5.81
C LEU A 48 6.28 -16.94 -6.03
N ILE A 49 7.37 -16.82 -5.27
CA ILE A 49 8.39 -15.77 -5.48
C ILE A 49 9.10 -15.95 -6.82
N GLU A 50 9.49 -17.18 -7.18
CA GLU A 50 10.10 -17.46 -8.47
C GLU A 50 9.19 -17.07 -9.63
N ARG A 51 7.88 -17.32 -9.52
CA ARG A 51 6.88 -16.91 -10.51
C ARG A 51 6.84 -15.39 -10.67
N CYS A 52 6.81 -14.64 -9.56
CA CYS A 52 6.86 -13.17 -9.59
C CYS A 52 8.13 -12.67 -10.29
N ASN A 53 9.29 -13.21 -9.89
CA ASN A 53 10.58 -12.85 -10.49
C ASN A 53 10.62 -13.16 -11.99
N LYS A 54 10.06 -14.29 -12.42
CA LYS A 54 9.98 -14.66 -13.83
C LYS A 54 9.12 -13.66 -14.61
N ALA A 55 7.93 -13.30 -14.11
CA ALA A 55 7.06 -12.32 -14.76
C ALA A 55 7.74 -10.96 -14.90
N TRP A 56 8.35 -10.44 -13.83
CA TRP A 56 9.03 -9.15 -13.84
C TRP A 56 10.26 -9.13 -14.77
N ARG A 57 11.02 -10.23 -14.86
CA ARG A 57 12.12 -10.37 -15.83
C ARG A 57 11.66 -10.29 -17.28
N HIS A 58 10.43 -10.69 -17.56
CA HIS A 58 9.80 -10.58 -18.88
C HIS A 58 8.98 -9.29 -19.02
N GLN A 59 9.17 -8.31 -18.12
CA GLN A 59 8.44 -7.04 -18.11
C GLN A 59 6.92 -7.22 -18.12
N SER A 60 6.45 -8.34 -17.56
CA SER A 60 5.04 -8.72 -17.52
C SER A 60 4.46 -8.43 -16.14
N THR A 61 3.20 -7.98 -16.11
CA THR A 61 2.45 -7.78 -14.87
C THR A 61 2.00 -9.13 -14.32
N ILE A 62 2.18 -9.34 -13.01
CA ILE A 62 1.65 -10.49 -12.27
C ILE A 62 0.60 -10.02 -11.28
N ASN A 63 -0.56 -10.68 -11.26
CA ASN A 63 -1.70 -10.26 -10.44
C ASN A 63 -1.98 -11.25 -9.29
N LEU A 64 -2.45 -10.74 -8.17
CA LEU A 64 -3.14 -11.51 -7.15
C LEU A 64 -4.61 -11.64 -7.58
N GLU A 65 -5.06 -12.86 -7.81
CA GLU A 65 -6.45 -13.22 -8.08
C GLU A 65 -7.09 -13.74 -6.79
N TYR A 66 -8.18 -13.11 -6.38
CA TYR A 66 -8.91 -13.44 -5.16
C TYR A 66 -10.39 -13.22 -5.35
N ARG A 67 -11.18 -13.72 -4.39
CA ARG A 67 -12.61 -13.46 -4.33
C ARG A 67 -12.87 -12.32 -3.34
N SER A 68 -13.58 -11.27 -3.75
CA SER A 68 -13.96 -10.17 -2.86
C SER A 68 -14.99 -10.62 -1.81
N ILE A 69 -15.33 -9.72 -0.89
CA ILE A 69 -16.33 -10.00 0.14
C ILE A 69 -17.74 -10.21 -0.45
N GLU A 70 -18.04 -9.60 -1.59
CA GLU A 70 -19.27 -9.80 -2.38
C GLU A 70 -19.27 -11.12 -3.15
N GLY A 71 -18.16 -11.85 -3.13
CA GLY A 71 -18.01 -13.12 -3.84
C GLY A 71 -17.59 -12.98 -5.31
N LEU A 72 -17.22 -11.78 -5.77
CA LEU A 72 -16.80 -11.52 -7.15
C LEU A 72 -15.30 -11.81 -7.33
N GLU A 73 -14.90 -12.15 -8.56
CA GLU A 73 -13.48 -12.30 -8.89
C GLU A 73 -12.82 -10.92 -9.00
N SER A 74 -11.71 -10.75 -8.29
CA SER A 74 -10.94 -9.51 -8.22
C SER A 74 -9.47 -9.76 -8.50
N TYR A 75 -8.81 -8.74 -9.04
CA TYR A 75 -7.41 -8.79 -9.46
C TYR A 75 -6.66 -7.57 -8.93
N ALA A 76 -5.55 -7.80 -8.24
CA ALA A 76 -4.68 -6.73 -7.76
C ALA A 76 -3.24 -6.91 -8.28
N PRO A 77 -2.66 -5.96 -9.02
CA PRO A 77 -1.29 -6.06 -9.52
C PRO A 77 -0.27 -6.13 -8.40
N ILE A 78 0.63 -7.12 -8.45
CA ILE A 78 1.68 -7.33 -7.44
C ILE A 78 2.91 -6.50 -7.81
N LEU A 79 3.34 -5.66 -6.87
CA LEU A 79 4.53 -4.81 -6.98
C LEU A 79 5.76 -5.44 -6.35
N ALA A 80 5.58 -6.08 -5.20
CA ALA A 80 6.64 -6.76 -4.47
C ALA A 80 6.08 -8.00 -3.78
N ALA A 81 6.96 -8.98 -3.55
CA ALA A 81 6.61 -10.22 -2.89
C ALA A 81 7.76 -10.67 -1.99
N ARG A 82 7.43 -11.17 -0.81
CA ARG A 82 8.40 -11.73 0.15
C ARG A 82 7.80 -12.93 0.84
N THR A 83 8.64 -13.90 1.17
CA THR A 83 8.26 -15.05 2.00
C THR A 83 8.90 -14.95 3.38
N LEU A 84 8.18 -15.42 4.39
CA LEU A 84 8.66 -15.63 5.75
C LEU A 84 8.38 -17.08 6.15
N ASP A 85 9.36 -17.73 6.75
CA ASP A 85 9.20 -19.04 7.38
C ASP A 85 8.84 -18.81 8.85
N LEU A 86 7.66 -19.28 9.26
CA LEU A 86 7.17 -19.25 10.64
C LEU A 86 7.05 -20.68 11.17
N ASP A 87 6.97 -20.84 12.48
CA ASP A 87 6.81 -22.16 13.12
C ASP A 87 5.54 -22.90 12.64
N GLU A 88 4.51 -22.16 12.25
CA GLU A 88 3.23 -22.68 11.76
C GLU A 88 3.17 -22.86 10.23
N GLY A 89 4.27 -22.67 9.51
CA GLY A 89 4.36 -22.77 8.06
C GLY A 89 4.81 -21.48 7.37
N GLN A 90 4.72 -21.45 6.04
CA GLN A 90 5.21 -20.31 5.26
C GLN A 90 4.14 -19.22 5.11
N MET A 91 4.57 -17.97 5.21
CA MET A 91 3.76 -16.78 4.98
C MET A 91 4.27 -16.05 3.75
N LEU A 92 3.36 -15.69 2.86
CA LEU A 92 3.62 -14.84 1.70
C LEU A 92 3.11 -13.43 1.98
N LEU A 93 4.00 -12.46 1.90
CA LEU A 93 3.70 -11.03 1.95
C LEU A 93 3.67 -10.52 0.52
N LEU A 94 2.56 -9.88 0.13
CA LEU A 94 2.39 -9.28 -1.18
C LEU A 94 2.06 -7.80 -1.02
N TRP A 95 2.82 -6.95 -1.70
CA TRP A 95 2.47 -5.54 -1.88
C TRP A 95 1.76 -5.42 -3.21
N VAL A 96 0.54 -4.93 -3.19
CA VAL A 96 -0.31 -4.84 -4.37
C VAL A 96 -0.82 -3.41 -4.56
N ARG A 97 -1.12 -3.05 -5.82
CA ARG A 97 -1.81 -1.80 -6.13
C ARG A 97 -3.31 -1.97 -5.95
N GLN A 98 -3.93 -1.02 -5.27
CA GLN A 98 -5.37 -0.82 -5.27
C GLN A 98 -5.70 0.58 -5.77
N GLU A 99 -6.83 0.70 -6.46
CA GLU A 99 -7.40 2.01 -6.79
C GLU A 99 -7.86 2.68 -5.49
N ILE A 100 -7.64 3.99 -5.40
CA ILE A 100 -8.15 4.79 -4.29
C ILE A 100 -9.57 5.18 -4.66
N GLU A 101 -10.57 4.79 -3.86
CA GLU A 101 -11.90 5.36 -4.01
C GLU A 101 -11.87 6.81 -3.51
N GLU A 102 -12.47 7.75 -4.24
CA GLU A 102 -12.41 9.20 -3.95
C GLU A 102 -12.82 9.55 -2.51
N ALA A 103 -13.61 8.69 -1.85
CA ALA A 103 -14.06 8.86 -0.47
C ALA A 103 -12.95 8.64 0.59
N ASP A 104 -11.87 7.92 0.27
CA ASP A 104 -10.77 7.63 1.21
C ASP A 104 -9.75 8.78 1.31
N ILE A 105 -9.79 9.74 0.38
CA ILE A 105 -8.81 10.84 0.29
C ILE A 105 -9.08 11.94 1.35
N ASP A 106 -10.32 12.04 1.84
CA ASP A 106 -10.79 13.14 2.68
C ASP A 106 -10.42 13.00 4.17
N THR A 107 -9.79 11.88 4.58
CA THR A 107 -9.51 11.61 6.01
C THR A 107 -8.10 12.02 6.46
N ASP A 108 -7.12 12.10 5.55
CA ASP A 108 -5.72 12.37 5.90
C ASP A 108 -5.33 13.86 5.83
N LEU A 109 -6.23 14.74 5.37
CA LEU A 109 -5.95 16.18 5.21
C LEU A 109 -6.41 17.05 6.38
N ASP A 110 -7.11 16.48 7.36
CA ASP A 110 -7.74 17.24 8.45
C ASP A 110 -6.94 17.24 9.77
N GLU A 111 -5.78 16.57 9.85
CA GLU A 111 -5.01 16.44 11.12
C GLU A 111 -3.75 17.33 11.25
N GLU A 112 -3.53 18.35 10.42
CA GLU A 112 -2.51 19.38 10.70
C GLU A 112 -2.93 20.79 10.28
N SER A 113 -3.83 21.43 11.05
CA SER A 113 -3.93 22.89 11.04
C SER A 113 -4.27 23.50 12.40
N ASP A 114 -3.60 23.03 13.47
CA ASP A 114 -3.64 23.73 14.77
C ASP A 114 -2.40 24.64 14.94
N ASP A 115 -2.68 25.96 14.89
CA ASP A 115 -2.13 27.00 15.77
C ASP A 115 -0.63 27.37 15.77
N PHE A 116 -0.13 28.08 14.76
CA PHE A 116 1.08 28.90 14.91
C PHE A 116 1.04 30.25 14.17
N PHE A 117 0.23 31.19 14.66
CA PHE A 117 0.53 32.62 14.57
C PHE A 117 0.07 33.31 15.87
N ASP A 118 0.92 33.22 16.88
CA ASP A 118 0.89 34.10 18.06
C ASP A 118 1.44 35.46 17.62
N ASP A 119 0.57 36.35 17.12
CA ASP A 119 0.89 37.78 16.96
C ASP A 119 0.93 38.40 18.37
N GLN A 120 2.05 38.18 19.05
CA GLN A 120 2.42 38.90 20.25
C GLN A 120 2.93 40.28 19.80
N ASP A 121 1.99 41.23 19.67
CA ASP A 121 2.31 42.65 19.56
C ASP A 121 2.97 43.11 20.86
N ASP A 122 4.30 43.01 20.90
CA ASP A 122 5.16 43.67 21.89
C ASP A 122 5.08 45.19 21.67
N ASP A 123 4.23 45.84 22.47
CA ASP A 123 4.13 47.30 22.62
C ASP A 123 5.42 47.85 23.26
N LEU A 124 6.48 48.00 22.44
CA LEU A 124 7.70 48.70 22.81
C LEU A 124 7.45 50.20 22.77
N GLY A 125 7.16 50.74 23.96
CA GLY A 125 7.31 52.16 24.23
C GLY A 125 8.74 52.66 24.08
N ASP A 126 8.81 53.98 23.87
CA ASP A 126 9.96 54.89 23.89
C ASP A 126 10.73 55.05 22.56
N ASP A 127 10.53 56.18 21.86
CA ASP A 127 11.48 57.29 22.01
C ASP A 127 11.02 58.60 21.36
N ALA A 128 11.43 59.70 21.99
CA ALA A 128 11.11 61.08 21.67
C ALA A 128 11.96 61.68 20.54
N ASN A 129 11.37 62.63 19.80
CA ASN A 129 11.91 63.91 19.26
C ASN A 129 11.54 64.18 17.79
N LEU A 130 10.66 65.17 17.60
CA LEU A 130 10.91 66.37 16.77
C LEU A 130 9.84 67.44 17.02
#